data_AF-A0A6I1W1M6-F1
#
_entry.id   AF-A0A6I1W1M6-F1
#
_cell.length_a   1.000
_cell.length_b   1.000
_cell.length_c   1.000
_cell.angle_alpha   90.00
_cell.angle_beta   90.00
_cell.angle_gamma   90.00
#
_symmetry.space_group_name_H-M   'P 1'
#
loop_
_entity.id
_entity.type
_entity.pdbx_description
1 polymer ?
#
loop_
_entity_poly.entity_id
_entity_poly.type
_entity_poly.pdbx_seq_one_letter_code
_entity_poly.pdbx_strand_id
1 'polypeptide(L)'
;QALTRYDRVLIYRFQEEGHGQVIAEASSPSMELFKGMFFPASDIPEQARELYRTHWLRIIPNADYTPVELVPRLRPDTQQPLDLSGATLRSVSPIHCQY
;
A
#
# COMPACT_ATOMS: atom_id res chain seq x y z
N GLN A 1 -7.78 -15.65 0.29
CA GLN A 1 -7.02 -16.15 1.45
C GLN A 1 -6.33 -17.48 1.17
N ALA A 2 -7.05 -18.54 0.75
CA ALA A 2 -6.47 -19.89 0.60
C ALA A 2 -5.22 -19.98 -0.31
N LEU A 3 -5.16 -19.21 -1.40
CA LEU A 3 -4.01 -19.19 -2.30
C LEU A 3 -2.78 -18.51 -1.68
N THR A 4 -2.98 -17.34 -1.07
CA THR A 4 -1.90 -16.47 -0.61
C THR A 4 -1.45 -16.75 0.82
N ARG A 5 -2.30 -17.43 1.61
CA ARG A 5 -2.06 -17.77 3.03
C ARG A 5 -1.83 -16.58 3.96
N TYR A 6 -2.19 -15.35 3.54
CA TYR A 6 -2.26 -14.21 4.45
C TYR A 6 -3.29 -14.44 5.55
N ASP A 7 -2.98 -13.96 6.76
CA ASP A 7 -3.89 -14.03 7.91
C ASP A 7 -5.20 -13.28 7.65
N ARG A 8 -5.16 -12.17 6.92
CA ARG A 8 -6.34 -11.41 6.51
C ARG A 8 -6.28 -11.02 5.03
N VAL A 9 -7.41 -11.15 4.34
CA VAL A 9 -7.63 -10.63 2.98
C VAL A 9 -8.96 -9.89 2.97
N LEU A 10 -8.96 -8.66 2.46
CA LEU A 10 -10.13 -7.80 2.39
C LEU A 10 -10.41 -7.33 0.96
N ILE A 11 -11.68 -7.06 0.68
CA ILE A 11 -12.11 -6.34 -0.52
C ILE A 11 -12.51 -4.94 -0.07
N TYR A 12 -11.71 -3.95 -0.49
CA TYR A 12 -11.92 -2.54 -0.22
C TYR A 12 -12.58 -1.87 -1.42
N ARG A 13 -13.72 -1.21 -1.22
CA ARG A 13 -14.44 -0.46 -2.26
C ARG A 13 -14.24 1.03 -2.03
N PHE A 14 -13.74 1.73 -3.04
CA PHE A 14 -13.74 3.19 -3.07
C PHE A 14 -15.14 3.74 -3.39
N GLN A 15 -15.52 4.82 -2.69
CA GLN A 15 -16.68 5.66 -2.96
C GLN A 15 -16.26 6.87 -3.82
N GLU A 16 -17.23 7.67 -4.24
CA GLU A 16 -17.03 8.78 -5.19
C GLU A 16 -16.03 9.83 -4.68
N GLU A 17 -16.07 10.18 -3.40
CA GLU A 17 -15.16 11.15 -2.77
C GLU A 17 -13.83 10.52 -2.31
N GLY A 18 -13.55 9.27 -2.68
CA GLY A 18 -12.31 8.57 -2.36
C GLY A 18 -12.26 7.95 -0.97
N HIS A 19 -13.32 8.08 -0.17
CA HIS A 19 -13.53 7.23 1.01
C HIS A 19 -13.61 5.77 0.61
N GLY A 20 -13.48 4.85 1.54
CA GLY A 20 -13.77 3.46 1.21
C GLY A 20 -14.25 2.60 2.35
N GLN A 21 -14.76 1.44 1.95
CA GLN A 21 -15.45 0.50 2.83
C GLN A 21 -14.94 -0.91 2.59
N VAL A 22 -14.74 -1.66 3.66
CA VAL A 22 -14.46 -3.10 3.57
C VAL A 22 -15.77 -3.84 3.33
N ILE A 23 -16.00 -4.28 2.09
CA ILE A 23 -17.26 -4.94 1.69
C ILE A 23 -17.22 -6.46 1.88
N ALA A 24 -16.02 -7.04 1.93
CA ALA A 24 -15.80 -8.46 2.20
C ALA A 24 -14.46 -8.66 2.90
N GLU A 25 -14.38 -9.71 3.70
CA GLU A 25 -13.21 -10.04 4.50
C GLU A 25 -13.14 -11.56 4.71
N ALA A 26 -11.93 -12.11 4.65
CA ALA A 26 -11.58 -13.43 5.15
C ALA A 26 -10.38 -13.26 6.09
N SER A 27 -10.53 -13.69 7.35
CA SER A 27 -9.56 -13.42 8.42
C SER A 27 -9.35 -14.66 9.29
N SER A 28 -8.16 -14.79 9.87
CA SER A 28 -7.85 -15.79 10.89
C SER A 28 -8.75 -15.59 12.14
N PRO A 29 -9.16 -16.67 12.86
CA PRO A 29 -10.13 -16.58 13.95
C PRO A 29 -9.76 -15.67 15.12
N SER A 30 -8.47 -15.40 15.32
CA SER A 30 -7.95 -14.59 16.42
C SER A 30 -7.91 -13.09 16.13
N MET A 31 -8.24 -12.66 14.90
CA MET A 31 -8.16 -11.26 14.50
C MET A 31 -9.52 -10.57 14.62
N GLU A 32 -9.50 -9.29 14.98
CA GLU A 32 -10.67 -8.42 14.86
C GLU A 32 -11.16 -8.34 13.41
N LEU A 33 -12.44 -8.09 13.18
CA LEU A 33 -13.00 -8.00 11.83
C LEU A 33 -13.14 -6.54 11.40
N PHE A 34 -12.72 -6.23 10.18
CA PHE A 34 -12.90 -4.90 9.57
C PHE A 34 -14.09 -4.84 8.63
N LYS A 35 -14.76 -5.96 8.35
CA LYS A 35 -15.94 -5.99 7.47
C LYS A 35 -17.00 -4.97 7.90
N GLY A 36 -17.35 -4.08 6.97
CA GLY A 36 -18.32 -3.01 7.16
C GLY A 36 -17.73 -1.67 7.61
N MET A 37 -16.47 -1.63 8.05
CA MET A 37 -15.81 -0.38 8.46
C MET A 37 -15.61 0.56 7.27
N PHE A 38 -15.69 1.86 7.58
CA PHE A 38 -15.43 2.96 6.66
C PHE A 38 -14.12 3.63 7.02
N PHE A 39 -13.34 3.98 5.99
CA PHE A 39 -12.05 4.63 6.11
C PHE A 39 -12.06 5.94 5.31
N PRO A 40 -11.46 7.02 5.83
CA PRO A 40 -11.42 8.30 5.15
C PRO A 40 -10.50 8.25 3.92
N ALA A 41 -10.73 9.17 2.98
CA ALA A 41 -9.92 9.28 1.76
C ALA A 41 -8.43 9.59 2.03
N SER A 42 -8.10 10.07 3.24
CA SER A 42 -6.74 10.36 3.69
C SER A 42 -5.89 9.10 3.93
N ASP A 43 -6.51 7.95 4.19
CA ASP A 43 -5.77 6.72 4.50
C ASP A 43 -5.06 6.15 3.27
N ILE A 44 -5.59 6.42 2.07
CA ILE A 44 -4.94 6.09 0.80
C ILE A 44 -4.90 7.37 -0.05
N PRO A 45 -3.83 8.19 0.07
CA PRO A 45 -3.70 9.45 -0.65
C PRO A 45 -3.79 9.29 -2.18
N GLU A 46 -4.15 10.36 -2.88
CA GLU A 46 -4.33 10.36 -4.34
C GLU A 46 -3.12 9.79 -5.10
N GLN A 47 -1.90 10.19 -4.72
CA GLN A 47 -0.67 9.65 -5.31
C GLN A 47 -0.57 8.13 -5.17
N ALA A 48 -0.96 7.57 -4.02
CA ALA A 48 -0.95 6.13 -3.80
C ALA A 48 -2.02 5.42 -4.65
N ARG A 49 -3.20 6.02 -4.80
CA ARG A 49 -4.28 5.49 -5.65
C ARG A 49 -3.84 5.41 -7.12
N GLU A 50 -3.21 6.45 -7.65
CA GLU A 50 -2.72 6.47 -9.04
C GLU A 50 -1.64 5.41 -9.28
N LEU A 51 -0.79 5.13 -8.29
CA LEU A 51 0.17 4.03 -8.37
C LEU A 51 -0.53 2.66 -8.50
N TYR A 52 -1.65 2.45 -7.81
CA TYR A 52 -2.42 1.20 -7.95
C TYR A 52 -3.13 1.05 -9.30
N ARG A 53 -3.44 2.16 -10.00
CA ARG A 53 -4.02 2.10 -11.36
C ARG A 53 -3.03 1.62 -12.39
N THR A 54 -1.76 1.98 -12.23
CA THR A 54 -0.66 1.62 -13.15
C THR A 54 0.04 0.32 -12.74
N HIS A 55 0.09 0.02 -11.44
CA HIS A 55 0.75 -1.15 -10.87
C HIS A 55 -0.20 -1.90 -9.93
N TRP A 56 -0.75 -2.99 -10.43
CA TRP A 56 -1.82 -3.73 -9.74
C TRP A 56 -1.36 -4.45 -8.47
N LEU A 57 -0.05 -4.66 -8.31
CA LEU A 57 0.53 -5.35 -7.17
C LEU A 57 1.48 -4.44 -6.40
N ARG A 58 1.25 -4.34 -5.09
CA ARG A 58 2.16 -3.73 -4.12
C ARG A 58 2.43 -4.76 -3.02
N ILE A 59 3.71 -5.05 -2.79
CA ILE A 59 4.12 -6.09 -1.85
C ILE A 59 5.05 -5.46 -0.82
N ILE A 60 4.72 -5.63 0.46
CA ILE A 60 5.51 -5.18 1.60
C ILE A 60 5.67 -6.40 2.52
N PRO A 61 6.77 -7.17 2.38
CA PRO A 61 6.94 -8.42 3.13
C PRO A 61 7.19 -8.21 4.62
N ASN A 62 7.80 -7.07 4.98
CA ASN A 62 8.12 -6.70 6.34
C ASN A 62 7.87 -5.19 6.49
N ALA A 63 6.96 -4.80 7.40
CA ALA A 63 6.67 -3.40 7.69
C ALA A 63 7.77 -2.72 8.52
N ASP A 64 8.50 -3.50 9.34
CA ASP A 64 9.56 -3.06 10.25
C ASP A 64 10.96 -3.04 9.59
N TYR A 65 11.03 -3.20 8.28
CA TYR A 65 12.30 -3.21 7.55
C TYR A 65 13.02 -1.86 7.64
N THR A 66 14.36 -1.90 7.57
CA THR A 66 15.16 -0.69 7.34
C THR A 66 15.28 -0.44 5.83
N PRO A 67 14.87 0.73 5.32
CA PRO A 67 15.02 1.07 3.90
C PRO A 67 16.49 1.12 3.47
N VAL A 68 16.76 0.71 2.22
CA VAL A 68 18.08 0.79 1.61
C VAL A 68 18.13 1.99 0.67
N GLU A 69 19.13 2.85 0.83
CA GLU A 69 19.27 4.07 0.03
C GLU A 69 19.77 3.78 -1.40
N LEU A 70 19.31 4.58 -2.36
CA LEU A 70 19.94 4.66 -3.67
C LEU A 70 21.20 5.52 -3.60
N VAL A 71 22.28 5.02 -4.20
CA VAL A 71 23.56 5.73 -4.31
C VAL A 71 23.95 5.83 -5.79
N PRO A 72 24.03 7.04 -6.37
CA PRO A 72 23.68 8.33 -5.77
C PRO A 72 22.16 8.53 -5.57
N ARG A 73 21.78 9.43 -4.65
CA ARG A 73 20.36 9.75 -4.35
C ARG A 73 19.66 10.44 -5.53
N LEU A 74 20.40 11.27 -6.26
CA LEU A 74 19.91 11.99 -7.43
C LEU A 74 20.58 11.42 -8.68
N ARG A 75 19.85 11.41 -9.79
CA ARG A 75 20.40 10.96 -11.06
C ARG A 75 21.53 11.90 -11.51
N PRO A 76 22.69 11.38 -11.96
CA PRO A 76 23.80 12.23 -12.39
C PRO A 76 23.47 13.17 -13.56
N ASP A 77 22.57 12.74 -14.46
CA ASP A 77 22.24 13.43 -15.71
C ASP A 77 21.21 14.56 -15.54
N THR A 78 20.23 14.39 -14.65
CA THR A 78 19.16 15.38 -14.45
C THR A 78 19.23 16.10 -13.11
N GLN A 79 20.03 15.61 -12.17
CA GLN A 79 20.03 16.06 -10.77
C GLN A 79 18.64 15.96 -10.11
N GLN A 80 17.76 15.09 -10.64
CA GLN A 80 16.43 14.82 -10.08
C GLN A 80 16.40 13.44 -9.41
N PRO A 81 15.46 13.20 -8.47
CA PRO A 81 15.18 11.87 -7.98
C PRO A 81 14.83 10.90 -9.12
N LEU A 82 15.21 9.63 -8.97
CA LEU A 82 14.75 8.57 -9.87
C LEU A 82 13.28 8.29 -9.61
N ASP A 83 12.45 8.28 -10.66
CA ASP A 83 11.07 7.84 -10.56
C ASP A 83 11.01 6.32 -10.37
N LEU A 84 10.59 5.89 -9.18
CA LEU A 84 10.45 4.49 -8.81
C LEU A 84 9.00 4.00 -8.90
N SER A 85 8.10 4.75 -9.53
CA SER A 85 6.66 4.42 -9.59
C SER A 85 6.42 2.98 -10.08
N GLY A 86 7.22 2.52 -11.05
CA GLY A 86 7.17 1.14 -11.56
C GLY A 86 8.17 0.15 -10.99
N ALA A 87 8.92 0.53 -9.96
CA ALA A 87 9.82 -0.38 -9.28
C ALA A 87 9.06 -1.22 -8.23
N THR A 88 9.11 -2.55 -8.36
CA THR A 88 8.49 -3.49 -7.41
C THR A 88 9.03 -3.29 -5.98
N LEU A 89 10.32 -2.98 -5.85
CA LEU A 89 11.01 -2.81 -4.57
C LEU A 89 11.02 -1.36 -4.04
N ARG A 90 10.21 -0.46 -4.62
CA ARG A 90 10.11 0.92 -4.13
C ARG A 90 9.77 0.94 -2.64
N SER A 91 10.50 1.72 -1.84
CA SER A 91 10.26 1.84 -0.40
C SER A 91 8.86 2.36 -0.06
N VAL A 92 8.46 2.16 1.20
CA VAL A 92 7.17 2.51 1.77
C VAL A 92 7.29 3.81 2.56
N SER A 93 6.24 4.64 2.56
CA SER A 93 6.18 5.83 3.40
C SER A 93 6.25 5.46 4.89
N PRO A 94 7.07 6.15 5.72
CA PRO A 94 7.13 5.90 7.15
C PRO A 94 5.77 6.01 7.86
N ILE A 95 4.89 6.91 7.38
CA ILE A 95 3.54 7.08 7.93
C ILE A 95 2.70 5.81 7.72
N HIS A 96 2.83 5.16 6.55
CA HIS A 96 2.10 3.93 6.27
C HIS A 96 2.71 2.71 6.98
N CYS A 97 4.01 2.73 7.31
CA CYS A 97 4.60 1.69 8.14
C CYS A 97 4.10 1.74 9.60
N GLN A 98 3.69 2.92 10.08
CA GLN A 98 3.21 3.11 11.46
C GLN A 98 1.70 2.91 11.62
N TYR A 99 0.94 3.03 10.54
CA TYR A 99 -0.50 2.80 10.51
C TYR A 99 -0.83 1.31 10.67
#